data_AF-A0A7K0X038-F1
#
_entry.id   AF-A0A7K0X038-F1
#
_cell.length_a   1.000
_cell.length_b   1.000
_cell.length_c   1.000
_cell.angle_alpha   90.00
_cell.angle_beta   90.00
_cell.angle_gamma   90.00
#
_symmetry.space_group_name_H-M   'P 1'
#
loop_
_entity.id
_entity.type
_entity.pdbx_description
1 polymer ?
#
loop_
_entity_poly.entity_id
_entity_poly.type
_entity_poly.pdbx_seq_one_letter_code
_entity_poly.pdbx_strand_id
1 'polypeptide(L)'
;MAGQRTGRWQKGTALVPLALVSAAWTASLVSAPTVATVAAGTDQVPAVLPDGTSVPSEAIEAPASVSSSTLAGQLTGGKAAQVVSSASTAAIPAAALAAYQRAETVINSADKSCNLTWQLVAAIGRVESNHGRYAGSVLDDDGVATPGIFGIPLDGTKGTRAISDTDGGQLDNDSRWDRAVGPMQFIPSTWSVVGVDA
;
A
#
# COMPACT_ATOMS: atom_id res chain seq x y z
N MET A 1 -18.93 65.59 18.44
CA MET A 1 -20.18 65.87 19.19
C MET A 1 -21.29 65.14 18.47
N ALA A 2 -21.58 63.89 18.82
CA ALA A 2 -22.49 63.46 19.89
C ALA A 2 -23.96 63.80 19.59
N GLY A 3 -24.77 62.76 19.36
CA GLY A 3 -26.24 62.82 19.26
C GLY A 3 -26.81 61.40 19.08
N GLN A 4 -27.40 60.85 20.15
CA GLN A 4 -27.74 59.44 20.37
C GLN A 4 -29.24 59.11 20.14
N ARG A 5 -29.50 57.82 19.82
CA ARG A 5 -30.65 56.94 20.21
C ARG A 5 -32.02 57.29 19.61
N THR A 6 -32.94 56.38 19.30
CA THR A 6 -33.47 55.15 19.96
C THR A 6 -34.08 54.24 18.86
N GLY A 7 -33.97 52.92 18.82
CA GLY A 7 -34.45 51.95 19.83
C GLY A 7 -35.82 51.39 19.42
N ARG A 8 -35.87 50.19 18.82
CA ARG A 8 -37.07 49.33 18.82
C ARG A 8 -36.65 47.87 18.99
N TRP A 9 -36.90 47.37 20.20
CA TRP A 9 -36.85 45.97 20.60
C TRP A 9 -38.26 45.53 21.00
N GLN A 10 -38.51 44.22 20.89
CA GLN A 10 -39.65 43.45 21.42
C GLN A 10 -40.94 43.48 20.55
N LYS A 11 -41.69 42.39 20.31
CA LYS A 11 -41.82 40.98 20.77
C LYS A 11 -42.26 40.16 19.52
N GLY A 12 -42.02 38.87 19.31
CA GLY A 12 -42.09 37.72 20.21
C GLY A 12 -43.36 36.89 19.94
N THR A 13 -43.20 35.76 19.24
CA THR A 13 -43.94 34.46 19.33
C THR A 13 -45.44 34.35 19.00
N ALA A 14 -45.81 33.46 18.05
CA ALA A 14 -46.59 32.24 18.31
C ALA A 14 -46.97 31.42 17.04
N LEU A 15 -46.52 30.16 17.02
CA LEU A 15 -47.25 28.90 16.68
C LEU A 15 -47.71 28.57 15.23
N VAL A 16 -46.97 27.60 14.66
CA VAL A 16 -47.31 26.44 13.77
C VAL A 16 -48.78 25.96 13.98
N PRO A 17 -49.59 25.67 12.94
CA PRO A 17 -49.35 24.56 11.99
C PRO A 17 -49.86 24.74 10.54
N LEU A 18 -49.11 24.24 9.56
CA LEU A 18 -49.67 23.84 8.27
C LEU A 18 -48.96 22.57 7.78
N ALA A 19 -49.37 21.44 8.35
CA ALA A 19 -49.25 20.17 7.68
C ALA A 19 -50.23 20.16 6.49
N LEU A 20 -49.84 19.51 5.39
CA LEU A 20 -50.64 19.19 4.20
C LEU A 20 -50.67 20.22 3.05
N VAL A 21 -49.52 20.62 2.51
CA VAL A 21 -49.43 20.89 1.06
C VAL A 21 -48.05 20.46 0.57
N SER A 22 -48.00 19.74 -0.56
CA SER A 22 -46.81 19.43 -1.39
C SER A 22 -46.20 18.04 -1.22
N ALA A 23 -47.03 16.99 -1.21
CA ALA A 23 -46.60 15.70 -1.75
C ALA A 23 -46.76 15.73 -3.27
N ALA A 24 -45.67 16.07 -3.98
CA ALA A 24 -45.29 15.59 -5.32
C ALA A 24 -44.38 16.64 -5.98
N TRP A 25 -43.19 16.20 -6.42
CA TRP A 25 -42.18 16.94 -7.20
C TRP A 25 -41.13 17.76 -6.42
N THR A 26 -40.28 17.07 -5.66
CA THR A 26 -38.83 17.37 -5.56
C THR A 26 -38.05 16.09 -5.22
N ALA A 27 -38.19 15.04 -6.04
CA ALA A 27 -37.28 13.90 -6.00
C ALA A 27 -36.04 14.21 -6.86
N SER A 28 -35.19 15.12 -6.39
CA SER A 28 -33.86 15.34 -6.97
C SER A 28 -32.97 16.11 -6.00
N LEU A 29 -31.82 15.50 -5.71
CA LEU A 29 -30.58 16.11 -5.18
C LEU A 29 -30.49 16.35 -3.67
N VAL A 30 -30.41 15.27 -2.87
CA VAL A 30 -29.37 15.12 -1.83
C VAL A 30 -29.07 13.63 -1.68
N SER A 31 -28.17 13.10 -2.53
CA SER A 31 -27.41 11.90 -2.14
C SER A 31 -26.20 12.40 -1.37
N ALA A 32 -26.32 12.48 -0.05
CA ALA A 32 -25.13 12.57 0.80
C ALA A 32 -24.28 11.32 0.54
N PRO A 33 -22.95 11.42 0.42
CA PRO A 33 -22.12 10.23 0.40
C PRO A 33 -22.28 9.54 1.75
N THR A 34 -22.92 8.38 1.76
CA THR A 34 -22.82 7.44 2.86
C THR A 34 -21.35 7.09 2.97
N VAL A 35 -20.65 7.66 3.94
CA VAL A 35 -19.36 7.13 4.38
C VAL A 35 -19.68 5.75 4.93
N ALA A 36 -19.43 4.73 4.10
CA ALA A 36 -19.41 3.36 4.57
C ALA A 36 -18.26 3.28 5.57
N THR A 37 -18.56 3.35 6.86
CA THR A 37 -17.69 2.79 7.89
C THR A 37 -17.52 1.32 7.55
N VAL A 38 -16.41 0.99 6.88
CA VAL A 38 -15.98 -0.38 6.70
C VAL A 38 -15.55 -0.83 8.09
N ALA A 39 -16.44 -1.54 8.79
CA ALA A 39 -16.03 -2.34 9.93
C ALA A 39 -14.89 -3.24 9.43
N ALA A 40 -13.75 -3.22 10.12
CA ALA A 40 -12.67 -4.18 9.92
C ALA A 40 -13.17 -5.58 10.33
N GLY A 41 -14.01 -6.18 9.48
CA GLY A 41 -14.38 -7.58 9.52
C GLY A 41 -13.30 -8.36 8.77
N THR A 42 -12.73 -9.34 9.44
CA THR A 42 -11.61 -10.19 9.01
C THR A 42 -11.89 -11.14 7.84
N ASP A 43 -12.95 -10.93 7.05
CA ASP A 43 -13.26 -11.79 5.91
C ASP A 43 -12.88 -11.09 4.60
N GLN A 44 -11.57 -11.04 4.33
CA GLN A 44 -11.08 -10.81 2.98
C GLN A 44 -11.33 -12.08 2.17
N VAL A 45 -12.39 -12.08 1.36
CA VAL A 45 -12.61 -13.12 0.34
C VAL A 45 -11.34 -13.19 -0.52
N PRO A 46 -10.70 -14.37 -0.69
CA PRO A 46 -9.49 -14.48 -1.49
C PRO A 46 -9.77 -13.91 -2.88
N ALA A 47 -8.96 -12.94 -3.31
CA ALA A 47 -9.05 -12.41 -4.66
C ALA A 47 -8.63 -13.53 -5.62
N VAL A 48 -9.62 -14.17 -6.25
CA VAL A 48 -9.42 -15.19 -7.28
C VAL A 48 -9.09 -14.46 -8.59
N LEU A 49 -7.90 -14.71 -9.11
CA LEU A 49 -7.48 -14.25 -10.42
C LEU A 49 -8.30 -14.96 -11.52
N PRO A 50 -8.41 -14.37 -12.73
CA PRO A 50 -9.21 -14.93 -13.83
C PRO A 50 -8.81 -16.34 -14.30
N ASP A 51 -7.63 -16.82 -13.91
CA ASP A 51 -7.14 -18.18 -14.18
C ASP A 51 -7.47 -19.18 -13.05
N GLY A 52 -8.24 -18.75 -12.04
CA GLY A 52 -8.62 -19.56 -10.90
C GLY A 52 -7.57 -19.65 -9.79
N THR A 53 -6.42 -18.97 -9.93
CA THR A 53 -5.43 -18.88 -8.85
C THR A 53 -5.85 -17.85 -7.80
N SER A 54 -5.61 -18.13 -6.53
CA SER A 54 -5.86 -17.18 -5.44
C SER A 54 -4.55 -16.57 -4.98
N VAL A 55 -4.53 -15.26 -4.73
CA VAL A 55 -3.42 -14.66 -3.98
C VAL A 55 -3.47 -15.20 -2.54
N PRO A 56 -2.36 -15.76 -2.00
CA PRO A 56 -2.31 -16.14 -0.60
C PRO A 56 -2.71 -14.95 0.29
N SER A 57 -3.65 -15.16 1.20
CA SER A 57 -4.11 -14.15 2.16
C SER A 57 -3.29 -14.15 3.44
N GLU A 58 -2.42 -15.15 3.64
CA GLU A 58 -1.51 -15.19 4.78
C GLU A 58 -0.33 -14.24 4.54
N ALA A 59 0.00 -13.46 5.57
CA ALA A 59 1.18 -12.62 5.56
C ALA A 59 2.42 -13.52 5.48
N ILE A 60 3.33 -13.19 4.56
CA ILE A 60 4.64 -13.85 4.54
C ILE A 60 5.39 -13.39 5.80
N GLU A 61 5.61 -14.29 6.75
CA GLU A 61 6.31 -13.95 8.01
C GLU A 61 7.81 -13.73 7.80
N ALA A 62 8.39 -14.33 6.76
CA ALA A 62 9.79 -14.24 6.42
C ALA A 62 10.03 -13.27 5.24
N PRO A 63 11.07 -12.41 5.28
CA PRO A 63 11.34 -11.50 4.17
C PRO A 63 11.54 -12.22 2.85
N ALA A 64 11.25 -11.54 1.73
CA ALA A 64 11.44 -12.08 0.38
C ALA A 64 12.88 -12.60 0.15
N SER A 65 13.88 -11.97 0.77
CA SER A 65 15.30 -12.36 0.67
C SER A 65 15.67 -13.66 1.40
N VAL A 66 14.81 -14.16 2.30
CA VAL A 66 15.06 -15.41 3.05
C VAL A 66 13.99 -16.47 2.81
N SER A 67 12.99 -16.14 1.98
CA SER A 67 11.92 -17.04 1.57
C SER A 67 12.46 -18.12 0.62
N SER A 68 12.07 -19.38 0.85
CA SER A 68 12.46 -20.49 -0.01
C SER A 68 11.67 -20.46 -1.33
N SER A 69 12.37 -20.64 -2.45
CA SER A 69 11.84 -20.54 -3.83
C SER A 69 10.93 -21.71 -4.25
N THR A 70 9.91 -22.04 -3.47
CA THR A 70 8.88 -23.04 -3.88
C THR A 70 7.82 -22.47 -4.82
N LEU A 71 7.77 -21.15 -5.02
CA LEU A 71 6.76 -20.46 -5.83
C LEU A 71 7.17 -20.17 -7.28
N ALA A 72 8.42 -20.41 -7.67
CA ALA A 72 8.94 -20.04 -8.99
C ALA A 72 8.54 -21.00 -10.13
N GLY A 73 7.94 -22.16 -9.81
CA GLY A 73 7.70 -23.24 -10.77
C GLY A 73 6.46 -23.09 -11.67
N GLN A 74 5.67 -22.03 -11.53
CA GLN A 74 4.29 -22.03 -12.04
C GLN A 74 3.90 -20.75 -12.79
N LEU A 75 4.81 -20.19 -13.58
CA LEU A 75 4.50 -19.07 -14.49
C LEU A 75 4.90 -19.41 -15.93
N THR A 76 4.27 -20.43 -16.50
CA THR A 76 4.34 -20.70 -17.95
C THR A 76 2.99 -20.39 -18.58
N GLY A 77 2.85 -19.21 -19.21
CA GLY A 77 1.70 -18.94 -20.05
C GLY A 77 1.52 -17.46 -20.40
N GLY A 78 1.68 -17.13 -21.69
CA GLY A 78 1.57 -15.78 -22.26
C GLY A 78 0.20 -15.08 -22.15
N LYS A 79 -0.68 -15.51 -21.23
CA LYS A 79 -1.97 -14.86 -20.92
C LYS A 79 -1.93 -14.01 -19.63
N ALA A 80 -0.91 -14.17 -18.79
CA ALA A 80 -0.70 -13.33 -17.60
C ALA A 80 -0.35 -11.87 -17.97
N ALA A 81 0.28 -11.64 -19.12
CA ALA A 81 0.72 -10.32 -19.56
C ALA A 81 -0.46 -9.36 -19.89
N GLN A 82 -1.61 -9.88 -20.35
CA GLN A 82 -2.68 -9.01 -20.85
C GLN A 82 -3.67 -8.53 -19.77
N VAL A 83 -3.81 -9.25 -18.66
CA VAL A 83 -4.75 -8.92 -17.57
C VAL A 83 -4.18 -7.89 -16.60
N VAL A 84 -2.85 -7.82 -16.46
CA VAL A 84 -2.17 -6.88 -15.55
C VAL A 84 -2.10 -5.46 -16.12
N SER A 85 -2.28 -5.27 -17.43
CA SER A 85 -1.80 -4.08 -18.13
C SER A 85 -2.62 -2.78 -17.96
N SER A 86 -3.83 -2.78 -17.41
CA SER A 86 -4.66 -1.55 -17.38
C SER A 86 -5.43 -1.27 -16.10
N ALA A 87 -5.77 -2.29 -15.30
CA ALA A 87 -6.45 -2.09 -14.01
C ALA A 87 -5.51 -2.08 -12.79
N SER A 88 -4.27 -2.57 -12.94
CA SER A 88 -3.34 -2.75 -11.81
C SER A 88 -2.36 -1.59 -11.60
N THR A 89 -1.94 -0.89 -12.67
CA THR A 89 -0.92 0.17 -12.60
C THR A 89 -1.44 1.45 -11.94
N ALA A 90 -2.72 1.80 -12.14
CA ALA A 90 -3.32 3.01 -11.57
C ALA A 90 -3.39 3.01 -10.04
N ALA A 91 -3.26 1.83 -9.40
CA ALA A 91 -3.26 1.68 -7.95
C ALA A 91 -1.85 1.69 -7.32
N ILE A 92 -0.78 1.77 -8.13
CA ILE A 92 0.61 1.78 -7.67
C ILE A 92 1.04 3.24 -7.48
N PRO A 93 1.64 3.62 -6.33
CA PRO A 93 2.26 4.93 -6.15
C PRO A 93 3.29 5.22 -7.25
N ALA A 94 3.32 6.46 -7.73
CA ALA A 94 4.17 6.85 -8.87
C ALA A 94 5.66 6.55 -8.63
N ALA A 95 6.17 6.87 -7.44
CA ALA A 95 7.54 6.56 -7.05
C ALA A 95 7.85 5.05 -7.09
N ALA A 96 6.93 4.22 -6.57
CA ALA A 96 7.08 2.76 -6.63
C ALA A 96 7.05 2.23 -8.07
N LEU A 97 6.14 2.72 -8.90
CA LEU A 97 6.06 2.32 -10.30
C LEU A 97 7.35 2.65 -11.07
N ALA A 98 7.87 3.86 -10.88
CA ALA A 98 9.14 4.28 -11.47
C ALA A 98 10.30 3.38 -11.01
N ALA A 99 10.36 3.07 -9.70
CA ALA A 99 11.37 2.16 -9.15
C ALA A 99 11.29 0.75 -9.76
N TYR A 100 10.09 0.17 -9.91
CA TYR A 100 9.93 -1.17 -10.50
C TYR A 100 10.36 -1.23 -11.97
N GLN A 101 9.99 -0.23 -12.76
CA GLN A 101 10.39 -0.14 -14.18
C GLN A 101 11.90 0.07 -14.32
N ARG A 102 12.50 0.85 -13.42
CA ARG A 102 13.95 1.04 -13.37
C ARG A 102 14.65 -0.25 -12.99
N ALA A 103 14.14 -1.00 -12.00
CA ALA A 103 14.71 -2.28 -11.60
C ALA A 103 14.77 -3.28 -12.77
N GLU A 104 13.70 -3.42 -13.55
CA GLU A 104 13.70 -4.20 -14.79
C GLU A 104 14.78 -3.72 -15.76
N THR A 105 14.83 -2.41 -16.02
CA THR A 105 15.77 -1.82 -16.98
C THR A 105 17.22 -2.08 -16.56
N VAL A 106 17.54 -1.82 -15.29
CA VAL A 106 18.90 -1.97 -14.75
C VAL A 106 19.33 -3.43 -14.78
N ILE A 107 18.54 -4.35 -14.21
CA ILE A 107 18.98 -5.75 -14.10
C ILE A 107 19.06 -6.44 -15.45
N ASN A 108 18.12 -6.18 -16.37
CA ASN A 108 18.16 -6.76 -17.72
C ASN A 108 19.19 -6.06 -18.61
N SER A 109 19.71 -4.89 -18.21
CA SER A 109 20.89 -4.29 -18.84
C SER A 109 22.18 -4.96 -18.39
N ALA A 110 22.30 -5.26 -17.09
CA ALA A 110 23.46 -5.90 -16.48
C ALA A 110 23.55 -7.40 -16.84
N ASP A 111 22.43 -8.11 -16.86
CA ASP A 111 22.31 -9.52 -17.23
C ASP A 111 21.17 -9.72 -18.24
N LYS A 112 21.55 -9.94 -19.50
CA LYS A 112 20.61 -10.15 -20.61
C LYS A 112 19.81 -11.45 -20.50
N SER A 113 20.23 -12.38 -19.64
CA SER A 113 19.54 -13.65 -19.42
C SER A 113 18.50 -13.60 -18.28
N CYS A 114 18.50 -12.55 -17.45
CA CYS A 114 17.60 -12.42 -16.30
C CYS A 114 16.12 -12.36 -16.71
N ASN A 115 15.79 -11.61 -17.76
CA ASN A 115 14.44 -11.45 -18.31
C ASN A 115 13.38 -11.08 -17.24
N LEU A 116 13.77 -10.27 -16.24
CA LEU A 116 12.87 -9.83 -15.18
C LEU A 116 11.84 -8.84 -15.72
N THR A 117 10.57 -8.97 -15.35
CA THR A 117 9.53 -8.00 -15.71
C THR A 117 9.17 -7.14 -14.51
N TRP A 118 8.94 -5.84 -14.72
CA TRP A 118 8.58 -4.91 -13.64
C TRP A 118 7.29 -5.31 -12.96
N GLN A 119 6.36 -5.97 -13.66
CA GLN A 119 5.11 -6.46 -13.08
C GLN A 119 5.36 -7.53 -12.01
N LEU A 120 6.38 -8.38 -12.19
CA LEU A 120 6.76 -9.36 -11.17
C LEU A 120 7.30 -8.65 -9.93
N VAL A 121 8.19 -7.66 -10.11
CA VAL A 121 8.71 -6.86 -9.00
C VAL A 121 7.59 -6.11 -8.27
N ALA A 122 6.66 -5.52 -9.03
CA ALA A 122 5.49 -4.85 -8.48
C ALA A 122 4.59 -5.82 -7.70
N ALA A 123 4.39 -7.04 -8.18
CA ALA A 123 3.62 -8.05 -7.46
C ALA A 123 4.26 -8.39 -6.11
N ILE A 124 5.58 -8.53 -6.05
CA ILE A 124 6.32 -8.70 -4.78
C ILE A 124 6.11 -7.49 -3.89
N GLY A 125 6.39 -6.26 -4.37
CA GLY A 125 6.21 -5.04 -3.57
C GLY A 125 4.76 -4.82 -3.09
N ARG A 126 3.76 -5.35 -3.80
CA ARG A 126 2.36 -5.35 -3.36
C ARG A 126 2.16 -6.24 -2.13
N VAL A 127 2.69 -7.45 -2.17
CA VAL A 127 2.58 -8.43 -1.08
C VAL A 127 3.37 -7.97 0.14
N GLU A 128 4.59 -7.50 -0.07
CA GLU A 128 5.50 -7.12 1.02
C GLU A 128 5.02 -5.89 1.81
N SER A 129 4.51 -4.87 1.11
CA SER A 129 4.25 -3.58 1.76
C SER A 129 3.08 -2.80 1.17
N ASN A 130 2.25 -3.41 0.33
CA ASN A 130 1.22 -2.70 -0.44
C ASN A 130 1.82 -1.52 -1.24
N HIS A 131 2.96 -1.77 -1.89
CA HIS A 131 3.76 -0.78 -2.62
C HIS A 131 4.25 0.38 -1.74
N GLY A 132 4.77 0.09 -0.55
CA GLY A 132 5.35 1.09 0.36
C GLY A 132 4.33 1.80 1.26
N ARG A 133 3.10 1.27 1.36
CA ARG A 133 1.99 1.88 2.11
C ARG A 133 1.61 1.15 3.40
N TYR A 134 2.38 0.13 3.77
CA TYR A 134 2.14 -0.65 4.98
C TYR A 134 2.21 0.21 6.23
N ALA A 135 1.37 -0.10 7.23
CA ALA A 135 1.32 0.58 8.53
C ALA A 135 1.21 2.12 8.48
N GLY A 136 0.60 2.68 7.43
CA GLY A 136 0.43 4.12 7.27
C GLY A 136 1.64 4.84 6.68
N SER A 137 2.64 4.10 6.19
CA SER A 137 3.75 4.65 5.41
C SER A 137 3.25 5.31 4.12
N VAL A 138 3.95 6.36 3.71
CA VAL A 138 3.78 7.01 2.41
C VAL A 138 5.16 7.14 1.78
N LEU A 139 5.24 6.91 0.46
CA LEU A 139 6.44 7.19 -0.31
C LEU A 139 6.47 8.66 -0.70
N ASP A 140 7.59 9.32 -0.48
CA ASP A 140 7.86 10.62 -1.09
C ASP A 140 8.29 10.48 -2.56
N ASP A 141 8.66 11.61 -3.18
CA ASP A 141 9.05 11.67 -4.59
C ASP A 141 10.37 10.93 -4.87
N ASP A 142 11.22 10.76 -3.85
CA ASP A 142 12.47 9.99 -3.91
C ASP A 142 12.24 8.50 -3.63
N GLY A 143 11.00 8.10 -3.32
CA GLY A 143 10.63 6.72 -3.01
C GLY A 143 10.99 6.29 -1.60
N VAL A 144 11.28 7.25 -0.69
CA VAL A 144 11.56 6.96 0.72
C VAL A 144 10.25 6.82 1.49
N ALA A 145 10.14 5.72 2.23
CA ALA A 145 8.97 5.38 3.04
C ALA A 145 9.00 6.12 4.39
N THR A 146 7.96 6.90 4.69
CA THR A 146 7.79 7.59 5.98
C THR A 146 6.40 7.34 6.58
N PRO A 147 6.30 6.85 7.83
CA PRO A 147 7.39 6.28 8.64
C PRO A 147 8.04 5.07 7.94
N GLY A 148 9.30 4.79 8.29
CA GLY A 148 10.04 3.66 7.74
C GLY A 148 9.32 2.33 7.99
N ILE A 149 9.45 1.41 7.03
CA ILE A 149 8.85 0.08 7.10
C ILE A 149 9.93 -0.90 7.55
N PHE A 150 9.75 -1.46 8.75
CA PHE A 150 10.69 -2.42 9.34
C PHE A 150 9.97 -3.69 9.76
N GLY A 151 10.56 -4.83 9.43
CA GLY A 151 10.15 -6.13 9.93
C GLY A 151 10.49 -6.36 11.40
N ILE A 152 10.05 -7.51 11.90
CA ILE A 152 10.51 -8.04 13.19
C ILE A 152 12.01 -8.36 13.14
N PRO A 153 12.71 -8.37 14.29
CA PRO A 153 14.09 -8.85 14.33
C PRO A 153 14.16 -10.31 13.87
N LEU A 154 15.15 -10.62 13.05
CA LEU A 154 15.45 -11.99 12.62
C LEU A 154 16.34 -12.67 13.66
N ASP A 155 15.80 -12.92 14.85
CA ASP A 155 16.53 -13.47 16.00
C ASP A 155 16.35 -14.98 16.19
N GLY A 156 15.68 -15.66 15.24
CA GLY A 156 15.35 -17.08 15.35
C GLY A 156 14.08 -17.37 16.16
N THR A 157 13.47 -16.34 16.75
CA THR A 157 12.17 -16.44 17.41
C THR A 157 11.05 -16.14 16.42
N LYS A 158 9.82 -16.55 16.75
CA LYS A 158 8.63 -16.35 15.89
C LYS A 158 8.77 -16.92 14.47
N GLY A 159 9.43 -18.07 14.32
CA GLY A 159 9.57 -18.73 13.02
C GLY A 159 10.55 -18.06 12.05
N THR A 160 11.25 -17.01 12.47
CA THR A 160 12.30 -16.38 11.66
C THR A 160 13.58 -17.22 11.65
N ARG A 161 14.42 -17.00 10.64
CA ARG A 161 15.83 -17.43 10.69
C ARG A 161 16.58 -16.46 11.59
N ALA A 162 17.51 -16.96 12.41
CA ALA A 162 18.45 -16.09 13.12
C ALA A 162 19.50 -15.51 12.14
N ILE A 163 19.54 -14.19 11.99
CA ILE A 163 20.44 -13.44 11.12
C ILE A 163 21.01 -12.25 11.90
N SER A 164 22.25 -12.39 12.36
CA SER A 164 22.95 -11.30 13.05
C SER A 164 23.15 -10.09 12.13
N ASP A 165 23.25 -8.91 12.74
CA ASP A 165 23.50 -7.63 12.08
C ASP A 165 24.59 -7.71 10.99
N THR A 166 24.28 -7.20 9.81
CA THR A 166 25.19 -7.20 8.65
C THR A 166 25.66 -5.82 8.20
N ASP A 167 25.09 -4.74 8.75
CA ASP A 167 25.40 -3.37 8.32
C ASP A 167 25.68 -2.38 9.46
N GLY A 168 25.70 -2.82 10.72
CA GLY A 168 25.89 -1.93 11.87
C GLY A 168 24.61 -1.19 12.29
N GLY A 169 23.44 -1.66 11.85
CA GLY A 169 22.14 -1.01 12.05
C GLY A 169 21.91 0.20 11.14
N GLN A 170 22.61 0.31 10.01
CA GLN A 170 22.52 1.48 9.12
C GLN A 170 21.15 1.59 8.45
N LEU A 171 20.58 0.47 8.03
CA LEU A 171 19.30 0.45 7.33
C LEU A 171 18.10 0.24 8.25
N ASP A 172 18.25 -0.47 9.37
CA ASP A 172 17.13 -0.86 10.23
C ASP A 172 17.22 -0.39 11.71
N ASN A 173 18.29 0.32 12.06
CA ASN A 173 18.57 0.79 13.43
C ASN A 173 18.70 -0.33 14.48
N ASP A 174 19.03 -1.57 14.07
CA ASP A 174 19.21 -2.71 14.98
C ASP A 174 20.63 -3.29 14.84
N SER A 175 21.53 -2.91 15.75
CA SER A 175 22.93 -3.38 15.72
C SER A 175 23.13 -4.81 16.27
N ARG A 176 22.07 -5.63 16.34
CA ARG A 176 22.13 -7.00 16.87
C ARG A 176 21.57 -8.02 15.89
N TRP A 177 20.40 -7.75 15.33
CA TRP A 177 19.70 -8.64 14.42
C TRP A 177 19.16 -7.85 13.25
N ASP A 178 19.43 -8.33 12.04
CA ASP A 178 18.88 -7.74 10.83
C ASP A 178 17.35 -7.82 10.83
N ARG A 179 16.74 -6.83 10.20
CA ARG A 179 15.30 -6.77 9.92
C ARG A 179 15.07 -6.65 8.42
N ALA A 180 13.87 -7.02 8.00
CA ALA A 180 13.39 -6.65 6.68
C ALA A 180 13.20 -5.12 6.60
N VAL A 181 13.66 -4.48 5.53
CA VAL A 181 13.65 -3.02 5.37
C VAL A 181 12.92 -2.59 4.10
N GLY A 182 12.04 -1.61 4.26
CA GLY A 182 11.46 -0.83 3.17
C GLY A 182 10.40 -1.57 2.34
N PRO A 183 10.00 -0.99 1.19
CA PRO A 183 8.87 -1.50 0.41
C PRO A 183 9.03 -2.93 -0.12
N MET A 184 10.27 -3.39 -0.28
CA MET A 184 10.59 -4.74 -0.78
C MET A 184 10.94 -5.72 0.33
N GLN A 185 10.97 -5.27 1.60
CA GLN A 185 11.23 -6.11 2.77
C GLN A 185 12.49 -6.99 2.62
N PHE A 186 13.53 -6.47 1.96
CA PHE A 186 14.84 -7.13 1.91
C PHE A 186 15.62 -6.84 3.19
N ILE A 187 16.46 -7.79 3.61
CA ILE A 187 17.42 -7.59 4.70
C ILE A 187 18.62 -6.75 4.23
N PRO A 188 19.37 -6.08 5.13
CA PRO A 188 20.48 -5.20 4.77
C PRO A 188 21.52 -5.84 3.84
N SER A 189 21.89 -7.09 4.10
CA SER A 189 22.83 -7.83 3.25
C SER A 189 22.34 -7.96 1.79
N THR A 190 21.03 -8.07 1.57
CA THR A 190 20.45 -8.14 0.22
C THR A 190 20.45 -6.77 -0.43
N TRP A 191 20.07 -5.72 0.30
CA TRP A 191 20.16 -4.34 -0.18
C TRP A 191 21.57 -3.98 -0.66
N SER A 192 22.61 -4.43 0.03
CA SER A 192 24.01 -4.19 -0.40
C SER A 192 24.39 -4.80 -1.75
N VAL A 193 23.63 -5.80 -2.22
CA VAL A 193 23.90 -6.52 -3.47
C VAL A 193 23.00 -6.06 -4.61
N VAL A 194 21.72 -5.80 -4.33
CA VAL A 194 20.71 -5.52 -5.37
C VAL A 194 20.13 -4.11 -5.32
N GLY A 195 20.38 -3.36 -4.25
CA GLY A 195 19.92 -1.98 -4.10
C GLY A 195 20.59 -1.06 -5.11
N VAL A 196 19.79 -0.21 -5.74
CA VAL A 196 20.27 0.83 -6.67
C VAL A 196 19.47 2.11 -6.44
N ASP A 197 20.18 3.19 -6.14
CA ASP A 197 19.59 4.52 -6.04
C ASP A 197 19.32 5.12 -7.43
N ALA A 198 18.40 6.08 -7.47
CA ALA A 198 17.99 6.80 -8.68
C ALA A 198 19.11 7.65 -9.29
#